data_AF-A0A7C5SZP8-F1
#
_entry.id   AF-A0A7C5SZP8-F1
#
_cell.length_a   1.000
_cell.length_b   1.000
_cell.length_c   1.000
_cell.angle_alpha   90.00
_cell.angle_beta   90.00
_cell.angle_gamma   90.00
#
_symmetry.space_group_name_H-M   'P 1'
#
loop_
_entity.id
_entity.type
_entity.pdbx_description
1 polymer ?
#
loop_
_entity_poly.entity_id
_entity_poly.type
_entity_poly.pdbx_seq_one_letter_code
_entity_poly.pdbx_strand_id
1 'polypeptide(L)'
;MKVLDFLRPTLESFFRFAKEVDREFLSHLEREELYIGLKKAQELKERQQEPLKRLYCEWAEKSFRFLIDRWVCFEEFPSEQFLLASGLKKSKNLSVWAILSVGEDVEGLTEEENELSKYVSKNLDELYVYNFAKSIDFLARYRGDCGEDRLPISPSKVVKRFEMYSDNLLYDEGVMVIPDALMLRHIYDVFFTEHHTTFSRILSDRLSQAIKEGYPEKHIRLIQTAIAVIKNDPKSLPKGEPKSFAEKWLREELVDFMEV
;
A
#
# COMPACT_ATOMS: atom_id res chain seq x y z
N MET A 1 -10.63 16.43 30.82
CA MET A 1 -11.27 15.90 29.60
C MET A 1 -10.14 15.29 28.80
N LYS A 2 -10.18 13.97 28.54
CA LYS A 2 -9.06 13.29 27.86
C LYS A 2 -8.89 13.87 26.45
N VAL A 3 -7.65 13.99 25.96
CA VAL A 3 -7.36 14.52 24.60
C VAL A 3 -8.14 13.78 23.51
N LEU A 4 -8.26 12.46 23.64
CA LEU A 4 -9.04 11.64 22.71
C LEU A 4 -10.53 12.02 22.71
N ASP A 5 -11.14 12.28 23.86
CA ASP A 5 -12.57 12.64 23.93
C ASP A 5 -12.86 13.95 23.21
N PHE A 6 -11.89 14.87 23.22
CA PHE A 6 -12.00 16.14 22.49
C PHE A 6 -11.89 15.96 20.96
N LEU A 7 -10.97 15.10 20.49
CA LEU A 7 -10.70 14.90 19.07
C LEU A 7 -11.62 13.88 18.39
N ARG A 8 -12.22 12.97 19.17
CA ARG A 8 -13.00 11.85 18.67
C ARG A 8 -14.09 12.26 17.68
N PRO A 9 -14.92 13.30 17.91
CA PRO A 9 -15.97 13.68 16.96
C PRO A 9 -15.41 14.05 15.57
N THR A 10 -14.28 14.77 15.53
CA THR A 10 -13.61 15.17 14.29
C THR A 10 -13.03 13.94 13.58
N LEU A 11 -12.35 13.06 14.32
CA LEU A 11 -11.77 11.84 13.77
C LEU A 11 -12.85 10.89 13.24
N GLU A 12 -13.96 10.70 13.96
CA GLU A 12 -15.08 9.88 13.49
C GLU A 12 -15.75 10.44 12.24
N SER A 13 -15.88 11.78 12.14
CA SER A 13 -16.36 12.43 10.92
C SER A 13 -15.44 12.16 9.73
N PHE A 14 -14.12 12.26 9.95
CA PHE A 14 -13.11 11.96 8.96
C PHE A 14 -13.16 10.48 8.52
N PHE A 15 -13.15 9.52 9.46
CA PHE A 15 -13.15 8.10 9.12
C PHE A 15 -14.42 7.67 8.38
N ARG A 16 -15.57 8.25 8.71
CA ARG A 16 -16.81 8.01 7.96
C ARG A 16 -16.68 8.48 6.51
N PHE A 17 -16.18 9.69 6.31
CA PHE A 17 -15.94 10.24 4.98
C PHE A 17 -14.93 9.40 4.20
N ALA A 18 -13.83 9.01 4.83
CA ALA A 18 -12.79 8.19 4.20
C ALA A 18 -13.34 6.84 3.72
N LYS A 19 -14.20 6.18 4.51
CA LYS A 19 -14.88 4.94 4.10
C LYS A 19 -15.84 5.13 2.92
N GLU A 20 -16.41 6.32 2.73
CA GLU A 20 -17.21 6.64 1.54
C GLU A 20 -16.32 6.78 0.30
N VAL A 21 -15.18 7.47 0.44
CA VAL A 21 -14.18 7.60 -0.63
C VAL A 21 -13.58 6.24 -1.00
N ASP A 22 -13.32 5.36 -0.04
CA ASP A 22 -12.85 3.99 -0.31
C ASP A 22 -13.81 3.21 -1.21
N ARG A 23 -15.11 3.29 -0.93
CA ARG A 23 -16.14 2.61 -1.74
C ARG A 23 -16.16 3.15 -3.17
N GLU A 24 -16.07 4.47 -3.33
CA GLU A 24 -16.03 5.10 -4.65
C GLU A 24 -14.74 4.73 -5.41
N PHE A 25 -13.59 4.77 -4.73
CA PHE A 25 -12.29 4.36 -5.26
C PHE A 25 -12.34 2.93 -5.79
N LEU A 26 -12.75 1.97 -4.94
CA LEU A 26 -12.88 0.56 -5.30
C LEU A 26 -13.85 0.34 -6.45
N SER A 27 -15.00 1.04 -6.46
CA SER A 27 -16.00 0.88 -7.53
C SER A 27 -15.44 1.26 -8.90
N HIS A 28 -14.58 2.29 -9.00
CA HIS A 28 -13.93 2.64 -10.26
C HIS A 28 -12.88 1.63 -10.69
N LEU A 29 -12.18 1.00 -9.75
CA LEU A 29 -11.24 -0.09 -10.06
C LEU A 29 -11.96 -1.33 -10.59
N GLU A 30 -13.07 -1.71 -9.96
CA GLU A 30 -13.89 -2.85 -10.39
C GLU A 30 -14.44 -2.68 -11.80
N ARG A 31 -14.74 -1.44 -12.21
CA ARG A 31 -15.20 -1.10 -13.56
C ARG A 31 -14.06 -0.82 -14.55
N GLU A 32 -12.81 -0.87 -14.09
CA GLU A 32 -11.61 -0.50 -14.85
C GLU A 32 -11.66 0.96 -15.39
N GLU A 33 -12.33 1.86 -14.67
CA GLU A 33 -12.58 3.26 -15.06
C GLU A 33 -11.55 4.24 -14.45
N LEU A 34 -10.26 3.95 -14.57
CA LEU A 34 -9.19 4.69 -13.87
C LEU A 34 -9.23 6.21 -14.09
N TYR A 35 -9.40 6.67 -15.34
CA TYR A 35 -9.45 8.10 -15.65
C TYR A 35 -10.70 8.80 -15.10
N ILE A 36 -11.84 8.09 -15.02
CA ILE A 36 -13.06 8.63 -14.42
C ILE A 36 -12.86 8.73 -12.90
N GLY A 37 -12.31 7.69 -12.28
CA GLY A 37 -11.95 7.69 -10.86
C GLY A 37 -10.96 8.82 -10.51
N LEU A 38 -9.92 9.02 -11.32
CA LEU A 38 -8.99 10.13 -11.17
C LEU A 38 -9.70 11.49 -11.19
N LYS A 39 -10.56 11.72 -12.17
CA LYS A 39 -11.35 12.96 -12.28
C LYS A 39 -12.25 13.16 -11.07
N LYS A 40 -12.89 12.09 -10.58
CA LYS A 40 -13.75 12.13 -9.38
C LYS A 40 -12.98 12.48 -8.12
N ALA A 41 -11.81 11.87 -7.91
CA ALA A 41 -10.93 12.20 -6.79
C ALA A 41 -10.51 13.68 -6.81
N GLN A 42 -10.20 14.23 -8.00
CA GLN A 42 -9.88 15.65 -8.18
C GLN A 42 -11.07 16.57 -7.87
N GLU A 43 -12.26 16.27 -8.42
CA GLU A 43 -13.50 17.03 -8.15
C GLU A 43 -13.85 17.03 -6.66
N LEU A 44 -13.71 15.89 -5.97
CA LEU A 44 -13.94 15.78 -4.54
C LEU A 44 -12.93 16.64 -3.77
N LYS A 45 -11.63 16.50 -4.06
CA LYS A 45 -10.55 17.28 -3.43
C LYS A 45 -10.81 18.78 -3.53
N GLU A 46 -11.16 19.29 -4.71
CA GLU A 46 -11.41 20.72 -4.94
C GLU A 46 -12.59 21.28 -4.14
N ARG A 47 -13.59 20.44 -3.85
CA ARG A 47 -14.77 20.82 -3.06
C ARG A 47 -14.54 20.75 -1.56
N GLN A 48 -13.55 19.97 -1.10
CA GLN A 48 -13.28 19.80 0.33
C GLN A 48 -12.53 21.00 0.92
N GLN A 49 -13.15 21.62 1.93
CA GLN A 49 -12.53 22.69 2.73
C GLN A 49 -11.87 22.16 4.00
N GLU A 50 -12.24 20.96 4.45
CA GLU A 50 -11.68 20.35 5.67
C GLU A 50 -10.34 19.66 5.37
N PRO A 51 -9.24 20.01 6.05
CA PRO A 51 -7.90 19.54 5.71
C PRO A 51 -7.74 18.01 5.66
N LEU A 52 -8.30 17.29 6.65
CA LEU A 52 -8.18 15.83 6.70
C LEU A 52 -8.93 15.15 5.55
N LYS A 53 -10.15 15.60 5.26
CA LYS A 53 -10.96 15.05 4.16
C LYS A 53 -10.32 15.35 2.81
N ARG A 54 -9.81 16.56 2.63
CA ARG A 54 -9.07 16.95 1.44
C ARG A 54 -7.82 16.09 1.24
N LEU A 55 -7.04 15.88 2.30
CA LEU A 55 -5.84 15.01 2.25
C LEU A 55 -6.19 13.58 1.80
N TYR A 56 -7.31 13.03 2.27
CA TYR A 56 -7.72 11.69 1.85
C TYR A 56 -8.07 11.62 0.37
N CYS A 57 -8.72 12.66 -0.18
CA CYS A 57 -8.94 12.79 -1.61
C CYS A 57 -7.63 12.94 -2.40
N GLU A 58 -6.61 13.62 -1.83
CA GLU A 58 -5.27 13.71 -2.42
C GLU A 58 -4.59 12.34 -2.51
N TRP A 59 -4.73 11.49 -1.49
CA TRP A 59 -4.25 10.11 -1.55
C TRP A 59 -4.99 9.27 -2.58
N ALA A 60 -6.32 9.43 -2.70
CA ALA A 60 -7.11 8.75 -3.73
C ALA A 60 -6.66 9.17 -5.14
N GLU A 61 -6.44 10.47 -5.35
CA GLU A 61 -5.93 11.00 -6.62
C GLU A 61 -4.55 10.40 -6.95
N LYS A 62 -3.61 10.45 -6.01
CA LYS A 62 -2.26 9.90 -6.22
C LYS A 62 -2.28 8.39 -6.48
N SER A 63 -3.16 7.66 -5.82
CA SER A 63 -3.38 6.24 -6.06
C SER A 63 -3.86 5.96 -7.48
N PHE A 64 -4.82 6.72 -8.00
CA PHE A 64 -5.24 6.58 -9.41
C PHE A 64 -4.13 6.97 -10.38
N ARG A 65 -3.39 8.05 -10.12
CA ARG A 65 -2.23 8.42 -10.94
C ARG A 65 -1.19 7.31 -10.99
N PHE A 66 -0.86 6.69 -9.86
CA PHE A 66 0.05 5.55 -9.84
C PHE A 66 -0.45 4.39 -10.72
N LEU A 67 -1.74 4.05 -10.63
CA LEU A 67 -2.31 2.97 -11.44
C LEU A 67 -2.29 3.28 -12.96
N ILE A 68 -2.27 4.56 -13.34
CA ILE A 68 -2.22 4.98 -14.74
C ILE A 68 -0.77 5.13 -15.22
N ASP A 69 0.01 5.94 -14.51
CA ASP A 69 1.34 6.41 -14.92
C ASP A 69 2.47 5.50 -14.41
N ARG A 70 2.15 4.45 -13.64
CA ARG A 70 3.09 3.48 -13.01
C ARG A 70 4.04 4.10 -11.98
N TRP A 71 3.89 5.39 -11.72
CA TRP A 71 4.83 6.18 -10.95
C TRP A 71 4.14 7.35 -10.24
N VAL A 72 4.41 7.53 -8.95
CA VAL A 72 3.95 8.70 -8.18
C VAL A 72 4.84 8.92 -6.96
N CYS A 73 4.95 10.17 -6.50
CA CYS A 73 5.64 10.52 -5.27
C CYS A 73 4.76 11.25 -4.27
N PHE A 74 5.03 10.98 -3.00
CA PHE A 74 4.49 11.72 -1.88
C PHE A 74 5.57 12.62 -1.28
N GLU A 75 5.18 13.85 -0.94
CA GLU A 75 6.08 14.84 -0.35
C GLU A 75 6.53 14.39 1.06
N GLU A 76 5.61 13.78 1.80
CA GLU A 76 5.85 13.14 3.10
C GLU A 76 5.13 11.78 3.12
N PHE A 77 5.47 10.91 4.07
CA PHE A 77 4.72 9.67 4.27
C PHE A 77 3.23 9.97 4.52
N PRO A 78 2.27 9.16 4.03
CA PRO A 78 0.85 9.38 4.28
C PRO A 78 0.51 9.54 5.77
N SER A 79 1.16 8.78 6.65
CA SER A 79 1.00 8.92 8.10
C SER A 79 1.50 10.27 8.65
N GLU A 80 2.59 10.82 8.11
CA GLU A 80 3.09 12.15 8.47
C GLU A 80 2.17 13.26 7.95
N GLN A 81 1.69 13.13 6.73
CA GLN A 81 0.70 14.04 6.15
C GLN A 81 -0.59 14.05 6.98
N PHE A 82 -1.03 12.90 7.48
CA PHE A 82 -2.19 12.80 8.38
C PHE A 82 -1.95 13.59 9.67
N LEU A 83 -0.79 13.39 10.29
CA LEU A 83 -0.41 14.09 11.52
C LEU A 83 -0.32 15.61 11.30
N LEU A 84 0.16 16.05 10.14
CA LEU A 84 0.13 17.46 9.74
C LEU A 84 -1.30 17.99 9.66
N ALA A 85 -2.14 17.35 8.82
CA ALA A 85 -3.49 17.82 8.52
C ALA A 85 -4.43 17.78 9.73
N SER A 86 -4.20 16.85 10.65
CA SER A 86 -4.94 16.74 11.91
C SER A 86 -4.47 17.72 12.99
N GLY A 87 -3.33 18.40 12.77
CA GLY A 87 -2.70 19.27 13.77
C GLY A 87 -1.92 18.53 14.87
N LEU A 88 -1.81 17.20 14.77
CA LEU A 88 -1.15 16.35 15.77
C LEU A 88 0.38 16.35 15.67
N LYS A 89 0.97 16.71 14.52
CA LYS A 89 2.44 16.74 14.32
C LYS A 89 3.18 17.70 15.28
N LYS A 90 2.48 18.69 15.87
CA LYS A 90 3.08 19.60 16.87
C LYS A 90 3.37 18.93 18.22
N SER A 91 2.78 17.79 18.52
CA SER A 91 3.23 16.99 19.66
C SER A 91 4.54 16.29 19.27
N LYS A 92 5.65 16.65 19.92
CA LYS A 92 6.98 16.03 19.72
C LYS A 92 6.95 14.51 19.87
N ASN A 93 5.94 13.99 20.57
CA ASN A 93 5.73 12.58 20.87
C ASN A 93 4.56 11.97 20.09
N LEU A 94 4.04 12.59 19.02
CA LEU A 94 3.06 11.94 18.11
C LEU A 94 3.58 11.79 16.67
N SER A 95 4.60 12.57 16.28
CA SER A 95 5.22 12.56 14.93
C SER A 95 5.76 11.21 14.48
N VAL A 96 6.32 10.42 15.40
CA VAL A 96 6.88 9.08 15.10
C VAL A 96 5.79 7.98 15.10
N TRP A 97 4.62 8.26 15.66
CA TRP A 97 3.81 7.20 16.30
C TRP A 97 2.51 6.85 15.58
N ALA A 98 1.91 7.77 14.81
CA ALA A 98 0.77 7.41 13.94
C ALA A 98 1.17 6.56 12.72
N ILE A 99 2.41 6.06 12.69
CA ILE A 99 3.00 5.21 11.64
C ILE A 99 3.11 3.75 12.11
N LEU A 100 3.11 3.50 13.42
CA LEU A 100 3.30 2.15 13.97
C LEU A 100 1.98 1.36 13.98
N SER A 101 2.08 0.12 13.51
CA SER A 101 1.00 -0.86 13.51
C SER A 101 0.50 -1.13 14.93
N VAL A 102 -0.79 -1.48 15.04
CA VAL A 102 -1.44 -1.84 16.30
C VAL A 102 -0.66 -2.93 17.04
N GLY A 103 -0.06 -2.61 18.20
CA GLY A 103 0.44 -3.65 19.13
C GLY A 103 1.71 -3.34 19.92
N GLU A 104 2.48 -2.31 19.57
CA GLU A 104 3.66 -1.95 20.36
C GLU A 104 3.29 -0.91 21.43
N ASP A 105 3.38 -1.30 22.70
CA ASP A 105 3.45 -0.31 23.78
C ASP A 105 4.77 0.44 23.62
N VAL A 106 4.64 1.68 23.17
CA VAL A 106 5.77 2.54 22.91
C VAL A 106 6.31 3.09 24.22
N GLU A 107 7.59 2.88 24.47
CA GLU A 107 8.28 3.53 25.58
C GLU A 107 8.32 5.05 25.40
N GLY A 108 7.89 5.78 26.44
CA GLY A 108 7.97 7.25 26.48
C GLY A 108 6.68 8.01 26.15
N LEU A 109 5.58 7.31 25.84
CA LEU A 109 4.26 7.94 25.70
C LEU A 109 3.51 8.01 27.03
N THR A 110 2.74 9.09 27.23
CA THR A 110 1.72 9.12 28.27
C THR A 110 0.58 8.15 27.94
N GLU A 111 -0.20 7.74 28.95
CA GLU A 111 -1.36 6.87 28.75
C GLU A 111 -2.36 7.46 27.73
N GLU A 112 -2.60 8.78 27.79
CA GLU A 112 -3.50 9.46 26.86
C GLU A 112 -2.98 9.48 25.41
N GLU A 113 -1.67 9.67 25.21
CA GLU A 113 -1.04 9.62 23.89
C GLU A 113 -1.06 8.20 23.31
N ASN A 114 -0.85 7.19 24.17
CA ASN A 114 -0.98 5.78 23.79
C ASN A 114 -2.41 5.44 23.35
N GLU A 115 -3.43 5.87 24.11
CA GLU A 115 -4.84 5.68 23.74
C GLU A 115 -5.18 6.33 22.39
N LEU A 116 -4.74 7.58 22.17
CA LEU A 116 -4.97 8.31 20.92
C LEU A 116 -4.26 7.64 19.74
N SER A 117 -2.99 7.26 19.90
CA SER A 117 -2.20 6.58 18.87
C SER A 117 -2.85 5.27 18.45
N LYS A 118 -3.21 4.41 19.41
CA LYS A 118 -3.91 3.14 19.15
C LYS A 118 -5.23 3.35 18.41
N TYR A 119 -6.00 4.38 18.79
CA TYR A 119 -7.26 4.72 18.11
C TYR A 119 -7.02 5.16 16.66
N VAL A 120 -6.07 6.07 16.41
CA VAL A 120 -5.77 6.57 15.07
C VAL A 120 -5.24 5.46 14.17
N SER A 121 -4.21 4.72 14.60
CA SER A 121 -3.61 3.64 13.80
C SER A 121 -4.64 2.58 13.43
N LYS A 122 -5.44 2.12 14.40
CA LYS A 122 -6.48 1.12 14.14
C LYS A 122 -7.49 1.58 13.09
N ASN A 123 -7.94 2.83 13.15
CA ASN A 123 -8.93 3.33 12.20
C ASN A 123 -8.32 3.65 10.83
N LEU A 124 -7.05 4.09 10.77
CA LEU A 124 -6.35 4.28 9.50
C LEU A 124 -6.06 2.94 8.81
N ASP A 125 -5.66 1.91 9.54
CA ASP A 125 -5.39 0.58 8.98
C ASP A 125 -6.65 -0.08 8.39
N GLU A 126 -7.86 0.36 8.77
CA GLU A 126 -9.12 -0.06 8.15
C GLU A 126 -9.41 0.62 6.79
N LEU A 127 -8.63 1.63 6.40
CA LEU A 127 -8.89 2.46 5.22
C LEU A 127 -8.07 2.00 4.00
N TYR A 128 -8.77 1.67 2.91
CA TYR A 128 -8.16 1.04 1.73
C TYR A 128 -7.22 1.99 0.98
N VAL A 129 -7.68 3.22 0.67
CA VAL A 129 -6.87 4.23 -0.03
C VAL A 129 -5.64 4.61 0.77
N TYR A 130 -5.74 4.70 2.11
CA TYR A 130 -4.59 4.97 2.96
C TYR A 130 -3.55 3.86 2.86
N ASN A 131 -3.95 2.60 3.00
CA ASN A 131 -3.04 1.45 2.91
C ASN A 131 -2.38 1.38 1.52
N PHE A 132 -3.16 1.57 0.46
CA PHE A 132 -2.63 1.55 -0.90
C PHE A 132 -1.63 2.69 -1.15
N ALA A 133 -1.98 3.93 -0.77
CA ALA A 133 -1.09 5.08 -0.87
C ALA A 133 0.20 4.90 -0.06
N LYS A 134 0.09 4.33 1.15
CA LYS A 134 1.23 3.98 2.01
C LYS A 134 2.15 2.98 1.32
N SER A 135 1.61 1.90 0.76
CA SER A 135 2.42 0.90 0.05
C SER A 135 3.12 1.47 -1.18
N ILE A 136 2.45 2.36 -1.93
CA ILE A 136 3.06 3.06 -3.07
C ILE A 136 4.19 3.99 -2.62
N ASP A 137 3.98 4.80 -1.58
CA ASP A 137 5.02 5.70 -1.07
C ASP A 137 6.26 4.92 -0.60
N PHE A 138 6.07 3.81 0.12
CA PHE A 138 7.18 2.93 0.50
C PHE A 138 7.92 2.41 -0.73
N LEU A 139 7.21 1.90 -1.73
CA LEU A 139 7.79 1.42 -2.98
C LEU A 139 8.67 2.49 -3.65
N ALA A 140 8.12 3.68 -3.83
CA ALA A 140 8.80 4.81 -4.45
C ALA A 140 10.07 5.20 -3.68
N ARG A 141 10.01 5.26 -2.36
CA ARG A 141 11.20 5.56 -1.53
C ARG A 141 12.25 4.46 -1.56
N TYR A 142 11.88 3.19 -1.64
CA TYR A 142 12.87 2.10 -1.78
C TYR A 142 13.60 2.12 -3.12
N ARG A 143 12.85 2.41 -4.19
CA ARG A 143 13.39 2.55 -5.54
C ARG A 143 14.29 3.78 -5.71
N GLY A 144 14.22 4.76 -4.81
CA GLY A 144 15.02 6.00 -4.87
C GLY A 144 14.41 7.04 -5.82
N ASP A 145 13.10 6.97 -5.90
CA ASP A 145 12.33 7.34 -7.07
C ASP A 145 11.77 8.77 -6.77
N CYS A 146 11.57 9.09 -5.47
CA CYS A 146 11.27 10.42 -4.92
C CYS A 146 12.49 11.28 -4.52
N GLY A 147 13.67 11.04 -5.11
CA GLY A 147 14.88 11.83 -4.84
C GLY A 147 15.77 11.24 -3.74
N GLU A 148 16.43 12.10 -2.94
CA GLU A 148 17.46 11.69 -1.96
C GLU A 148 16.92 10.90 -0.76
N ASP A 149 15.59 10.86 -0.57
CA ASP A 149 14.89 10.15 0.51
C ASP A 149 14.85 8.61 0.32
N ARG A 150 15.89 8.02 -0.27
CA ARG A 150 15.93 6.58 -0.51
C ARG A 150 16.02 5.83 0.81
N LEU A 151 15.08 4.93 1.06
CA LEU A 151 15.14 4.04 2.22
C LEU A 151 16.11 2.89 1.92
N PRO A 152 17.27 2.79 2.60
CA PRO A 152 18.18 1.67 2.38
C PRO A 152 17.56 0.38 2.94
N ILE A 153 17.68 -0.71 2.17
CA ILE A 153 17.35 -2.04 2.68
C ILE A 153 18.61 -2.60 3.33
N SER A 154 18.55 -2.80 4.65
CA SER A 154 19.63 -3.46 5.38
C SER A 154 19.78 -4.91 4.91
N PRO A 155 20.98 -5.34 4.45
CA PRO A 155 21.20 -6.71 3.99
C PRO A 155 20.81 -7.76 5.04
N SER A 156 21.05 -7.49 6.33
CA SER A 156 20.70 -8.43 7.42
C SER A 156 19.20 -8.60 7.64
N LYS A 157 18.37 -7.71 7.09
CA LYS A 157 16.90 -7.75 7.23
C LYS A 157 16.18 -8.08 5.93
N VAL A 158 16.89 -8.24 4.81
CA VAL A 158 16.28 -8.37 3.48
C VAL A 158 15.41 -9.63 3.36
N VAL A 159 15.87 -10.77 3.86
CA VAL A 159 15.11 -12.04 3.81
C VAL A 159 13.82 -11.92 4.62
N LYS A 160 13.89 -11.40 5.85
CA LYS A 160 12.71 -11.18 6.69
C LYS A 160 11.70 -10.22 6.03
N ARG A 161 12.18 -9.16 5.38
CA ARG A 161 11.31 -8.24 4.63
C ARG A 161 10.67 -8.92 3.43
N PHE A 162 11.45 -9.70 2.68
CA PHE A 162 10.94 -10.46 1.54
C PHE A 162 9.88 -11.47 1.97
N GLU A 163 10.10 -12.20 3.07
CA GLU A 163 9.11 -13.11 3.66
C GLU A 163 7.82 -12.38 4.03
N MET A 164 7.92 -11.22 4.69
CA MET A 164 6.77 -10.39 5.09
C MET A 164 5.94 -9.95 3.87
N TYR A 165 6.55 -9.31 2.87
CA TYR A 165 5.80 -8.90 1.66
C TYR A 165 5.29 -10.08 0.84
N SER A 166 6.00 -11.22 0.85
CA SER A 166 5.53 -12.44 0.17
C SER A 166 4.31 -13.06 0.87
N ASP A 167 4.19 -12.86 2.18
CA ASP A 167 3.07 -13.35 2.99
C ASP A 167 1.80 -12.57 2.62
N ASN A 168 1.91 -11.25 2.42
CA ASN A 168 0.80 -10.42 1.96
C ASN A 168 0.20 -10.92 0.64
N LEU A 169 0.98 -11.52 -0.27
CA LEU A 169 0.43 -12.11 -1.50
C LEU A 169 -0.64 -13.17 -1.26
N LEU A 170 -0.67 -13.80 -0.08
CA LEU A 170 -1.69 -14.77 0.30
C LEU A 170 -2.98 -14.11 0.79
N TYR A 171 -2.89 -12.92 1.38
CA TYR A 171 -4.00 -12.29 2.09
C TYR A 171 -4.61 -11.12 1.33
N ASP A 172 -3.79 -10.43 0.55
CA ASP A 172 -4.21 -9.29 -0.23
C ASP A 172 -4.98 -9.76 -1.46
N GLU A 173 -6.24 -9.34 -1.56
CA GLU A 173 -7.04 -9.46 -2.77
C GLU A 173 -7.09 -8.13 -3.52
N GLY A 174 -7.19 -8.21 -4.85
CA GLY A 174 -7.38 -7.04 -5.69
C GLY A 174 -6.09 -6.23 -5.88
N VAL A 175 -6.20 -4.90 -5.83
CA VAL A 175 -5.10 -4.02 -6.25
C VAL A 175 -3.96 -3.91 -5.25
N MET A 176 -4.16 -4.25 -3.98
CA MET A 176 -3.09 -4.22 -2.96
C MET A 176 -1.91 -5.13 -3.31
N VAL A 177 -2.15 -6.20 -4.08
CA VAL A 177 -1.09 -7.10 -4.58
C VAL A 177 -0.09 -6.38 -5.49
N ILE A 178 -0.52 -5.29 -6.17
CA ILE A 178 0.32 -4.56 -7.11
C ILE A 178 1.57 -3.97 -6.42
N PRO A 179 1.45 -3.05 -5.45
CA PRO A 179 2.63 -2.47 -4.80
C PRO A 179 3.50 -3.53 -4.11
N ASP A 180 2.91 -4.60 -3.55
CA ASP A 180 3.68 -5.67 -2.90
C ASP A 180 4.48 -6.51 -3.89
N ALA A 181 3.90 -6.86 -5.04
CA ALA A 181 4.62 -7.54 -6.11
C ALA A 181 5.77 -6.67 -6.65
N LEU A 182 5.53 -5.37 -6.81
CA LEU A 182 6.53 -4.41 -7.28
C LEU A 182 7.65 -4.16 -6.27
N MET A 183 7.33 -4.22 -4.97
CA MET A 183 8.30 -4.17 -3.87
C MET A 183 9.16 -5.43 -3.88
N LEU A 184 8.53 -6.60 -3.93
CA LEU A 184 9.22 -7.88 -4.00
C LEU A 184 10.12 -7.96 -5.23
N ARG A 185 9.67 -7.47 -6.39
CA ARG A 185 10.50 -7.36 -7.61
C ARG A 185 11.75 -6.53 -7.34
N HIS A 186 11.61 -5.34 -6.77
CA HIS A 186 12.76 -4.49 -6.45
C HIS A 186 13.75 -5.19 -5.51
N ILE A 187 13.26 -5.83 -4.44
CA ILE A 187 14.11 -6.58 -3.50
C ILE A 187 14.78 -7.76 -4.19
N TYR A 188 14.02 -8.50 -5.00
CA TYR A 188 14.50 -9.67 -5.73
C TYR A 188 15.63 -9.29 -6.67
N ASP A 189 15.47 -8.21 -7.44
CA ASP A 189 16.46 -7.72 -8.41
C ASP A 189 17.73 -7.20 -7.70
N VAL A 190 17.58 -6.38 -6.67
CA VAL A 190 18.72 -5.76 -5.96
C VAL A 190 19.57 -6.81 -5.23
N PHE A 191 18.94 -7.84 -4.65
CA PHE A 191 19.62 -8.85 -3.84
C PHE A 191 19.66 -10.23 -4.50
N PHE A 192 19.44 -10.28 -5.82
CA PHE A 192 19.34 -11.52 -6.59
C PHE A 192 20.55 -12.42 -6.37
N THR A 193 21.75 -11.90 -6.59
CA THR A 193 23.00 -12.67 -6.55
C THR A 193 23.23 -13.37 -5.21
N GLU A 194 22.80 -12.75 -4.10
CA GLU A 194 23.06 -13.24 -2.74
C GLU A 194 21.96 -14.19 -2.25
N HIS A 195 20.72 -13.99 -2.68
CA HIS A 195 19.55 -14.62 -2.07
C HIS A 195 18.60 -15.31 -3.05
N HIS A 196 18.94 -15.40 -4.34
CA HIS A 196 18.11 -15.98 -5.39
C HIS A 196 17.42 -17.29 -4.98
N THR A 197 18.17 -18.29 -4.51
CA THR A 197 17.62 -19.60 -4.13
C THR A 197 16.61 -19.47 -2.99
N THR A 198 16.91 -18.65 -1.99
CA THR A 198 16.05 -18.42 -0.82
C THR A 198 14.75 -17.72 -1.24
N PHE A 199 14.84 -16.64 -2.01
CA PHE A 199 13.66 -15.92 -2.50
C PHE A 199 12.80 -16.76 -3.41
N SER A 200 13.41 -17.49 -4.35
CA SER A 200 12.70 -18.39 -5.25
C SER A 200 11.97 -19.50 -4.50
N ARG A 201 12.56 -20.03 -3.41
CA ARG A 201 11.90 -20.99 -2.51
C ARG A 201 10.71 -20.36 -1.80
N ILE A 202 10.88 -19.19 -1.17
CA ILE A 202 9.79 -18.48 -0.48
C ILE A 202 8.59 -18.28 -1.41
N LEU A 203 8.80 -17.76 -2.62
CA LEU A 203 7.72 -17.56 -3.59
C LEU A 203 7.02 -18.87 -3.99
N SER A 204 7.80 -19.96 -4.16
CA SER A 204 7.24 -21.28 -4.44
C SER A 204 6.42 -21.83 -3.29
N ASP A 205 6.87 -21.60 -2.05
CA ASP A 205 6.17 -22.02 -0.83
C ASP A 205 4.83 -21.28 -0.71
N ARG A 206 4.79 -19.96 -0.98
CA ARG A 206 3.54 -19.17 -1.01
C ARG A 206 2.53 -19.71 -2.01
N LEU A 207 2.96 -19.96 -3.25
CA LEU A 207 2.07 -20.53 -4.26
C LEU A 207 1.56 -21.92 -3.86
N SER A 208 2.46 -22.77 -3.33
CA SER A 208 2.09 -24.11 -2.86
C SER A 208 1.12 -24.07 -1.69
N GLN A 209 1.31 -23.11 -0.78
CA GLN A 209 0.43 -22.86 0.36
C GLN A 209 -0.97 -22.46 -0.13
N ALA A 210 -1.08 -21.47 -1.03
CA ALA A 210 -2.36 -21.03 -1.59
C ALA A 210 -3.14 -22.18 -2.27
N ILE A 211 -2.43 -23.05 -3.01
CA ILE A 211 -3.04 -24.23 -3.64
C ILE A 211 -3.52 -25.24 -2.58
N LYS A 212 -2.66 -25.55 -1.59
CA LYS A 212 -2.96 -26.54 -0.55
C LYS A 212 -4.12 -26.12 0.34
N GLU A 213 -4.20 -24.84 0.68
CA GLU A 213 -5.26 -24.27 1.49
C GLU A 213 -6.56 -24.04 0.69
N GLY A 214 -6.55 -24.26 -0.63
CA GLY A 214 -7.74 -24.25 -1.46
C GLY A 214 -8.26 -22.85 -1.80
N TYR A 215 -7.35 -21.87 -1.98
CA TYR A 215 -7.72 -20.51 -2.37
C TYR A 215 -8.46 -20.50 -3.71
N PRO A 216 -9.34 -19.51 -3.96
CA PRO A 216 -10.03 -19.38 -5.23
C PRO A 216 -9.07 -19.32 -6.42
N GLU A 217 -9.44 -19.91 -7.55
CA GLU A 217 -8.59 -19.96 -8.75
C GLU A 217 -8.15 -18.55 -9.20
N LYS A 218 -9.03 -17.56 -9.10
CA LYS A 218 -8.71 -16.15 -9.41
C LYS A 218 -7.52 -15.63 -8.58
N HIS A 219 -7.43 -16.05 -7.32
CA HIS A 219 -6.42 -15.61 -6.36
C HIS A 219 -5.10 -16.35 -6.59
N ILE A 220 -5.15 -17.66 -6.79
CA ILE A 220 -3.95 -18.46 -7.15
C ILE A 220 -3.29 -17.93 -8.42
N ARG A 221 -4.09 -17.57 -9.44
CA ARG A 221 -3.58 -16.98 -10.68
C ARG A 221 -2.96 -15.60 -10.48
N LEU A 222 -3.53 -14.78 -9.61
CA LEU A 222 -2.96 -13.49 -9.24
C LEU A 222 -1.58 -13.66 -8.58
N ILE A 223 -1.44 -14.60 -7.62
CA ILE A 223 -0.15 -14.95 -7.01
C ILE A 223 0.85 -15.43 -8.06
N GLN A 224 0.45 -16.33 -8.97
CA GLN A 224 1.32 -16.80 -10.06
C GLN A 224 1.81 -15.66 -10.94
N THR A 225 0.90 -14.73 -11.28
CA THR A 225 1.23 -13.54 -12.07
C THR A 225 2.19 -12.62 -11.33
N ALA A 226 1.95 -12.35 -10.04
CA ALA A 226 2.85 -11.57 -9.20
C ALA A 226 4.25 -12.20 -9.14
N ILE A 227 4.35 -13.53 -8.96
CA ILE A 227 5.64 -14.25 -8.97
C ILE A 227 6.36 -14.11 -10.31
N ALA A 228 5.63 -14.21 -11.44
CA ALA A 228 6.21 -14.01 -12.77
C ALA A 228 6.77 -12.59 -12.92
N VAL A 229 6.06 -11.57 -12.44
CA VAL A 229 6.54 -10.17 -12.42
C VAL A 229 7.77 -10.02 -11.54
N ILE A 230 7.76 -10.57 -10.32
CA ILE A 230 8.88 -10.51 -9.37
C ILE A 230 10.15 -11.12 -9.96
N LYS A 231 10.01 -12.24 -10.67
CA LYS A 231 11.14 -12.96 -11.28
C LYS A 231 11.51 -12.45 -12.68
N ASN A 232 10.77 -11.48 -13.21
CA ASN A 232 10.86 -11.03 -14.60
C ASN A 232 10.79 -12.21 -15.60
N ASP A 233 9.85 -13.14 -15.38
CA ASP A 233 9.69 -14.36 -16.19
C ASP A 233 8.31 -14.43 -16.87
N PRO A 234 8.17 -13.85 -18.09
CA PRO A 234 6.91 -13.82 -18.82
C PRO A 234 6.41 -15.22 -19.22
N LYS A 235 7.30 -16.22 -19.30
CA LYS A 235 6.91 -17.59 -19.67
C LYS A 235 6.13 -18.29 -18.56
N SER A 236 6.26 -17.80 -17.33
CA SER A 236 5.56 -18.30 -16.15
C SER A 236 4.17 -17.70 -15.95
N LEU A 237 3.72 -16.79 -16.84
CA LEU A 237 2.38 -16.21 -16.75
C LEU A 237 1.27 -17.26 -16.92
N PRO A 238 0.17 -17.18 -16.15
CA PRO A 238 -0.98 -18.06 -16.34
C PRO A 238 -1.60 -17.91 -17.72
N LYS A 239 -1.90 -19.02 -18.39
CA LYS A 239 -2.54 -18.99 -19.73
C LYS A 239 -3.97 -18.43 -19.67
N GLY A 240 -4.41 -17.85 -20.79
CA GLY A 240 -5.75 -17.26 -20.97
C GLY A 240 -5.86 -15.82 -20.46
N GLU A 241 -7.07 -15.26 -20.61
CA GLU A 241 -7.40 -13.90 -20.19
C GLU A 241 -7.24 -13.70 -18.66
N PRO A 242 -6.86 -12.50 -18.21
CA PRO A 242 -6.82 -12.17 -16.79
C PRO A 242 -8.22 -12.23 -16.18
N LYS A 243 -8.31 -12.70 -14.93
CA LYS A 243 -9.56 -12.83 -14.16
C LYS A 243 -9.78 -11.70 -13.17
N SER A 244 -8.89 -10.71 -13.12
CA SER A 244 -9.01 -9.53 -12.27
C SER A 244 -8.24 -8.35 -12.88
N PHE A 245 -8.65 -7.14 -12.49
CA PHE A 245 -7.94 -5.91 -12.86
C PHE A 245 -6.46 -5.96 -12.42
N ALA A 246 -6.17 -6.42 -11.20
CA ALA A 246 -4.79 -6.49 -10.71
C ALA A 246 -3.92 -7.50 -11.50
N GLU A 247 -4.48 -8.65 -11.87
CA GLU A 247 -3.78 -9.62 -12.73
C GLU A 247 -3.47 -9.01 -14.09
N LYS A 248 -4.44 -8.31 -14.70
CA LYS A 248 -4.27 -7.61 -15.97
C LYS A 248 -3.17 -6.55 -15.87
N TRP A 249 -3.25 -5.67 -14.87
CA TRP A 249 -2.31 -4.58 -14.63
C TRP A 249 -0.87 -5.09 -14.46
N LEU A 250 -0.68 -6.17 -13.70
CA LEU A 250 0.63 -6.81 -13.48
C LEU A 250 1.19 -7.50 -14.73
N ARG A 251 0.34 -8.05 -15.59
CA ARG A 251 0.79 -8.59 -16.88
C ARG A 251 1.31 -7.50 -17.79
N GLU A 252 0.61 -6.37 -17.87
CA GLU A 252 1.02 -5.20 -18.65
C GLU A 252 2.37 -4.67 -18.18
N GLU A 253 2.58 -4.58 -16.85
CA GLU A 253 3.85 -4.19 -16.24
C GLU A 253 5.05 -5.05 -16.71
N LEU A 254 4.82 -6.34 -16.94
CA LEU A 254 5.86 -7.26 -17.39
C LEU A 254 6.14 -7.16 -18.90
N VAL A 255 5.11 -6.85 -19.70
CA VAL A 255 5.22 -6.73 -21.16
C VAL A 255 5.91 -5.41 -21.53
N ASP A 256 5.51 -4.29 -20.90
CA ASP A 256 6.09 -2.97 -21.17
C ASP A 256 7.60 -2.95 -20.86
N PHE A 257 8.05 -3.78 -19.91
CA PHE A 257 9.48 -3.94 -19.60
C PHE A 257 10.29 -4.68 -20.66
N MET A 258 9.66 -5.47 -21.53
CA MET A 258 10.36 -6.18 -22.62
C MET A 258 10.49 -5.35 -23.90
N GLU A 259 9.70 -4.27 -24.04
CA GLU A 259 9.70 -3.40 -25.22
C GLU A 259 10.64 -2.18 -25.09
N VAL A 260 11.29 -2.01 -23.93
CA VAL A 260 12.33 -1.00 -23.65
C VAL A 260 13.72 -1.61 -23.71
#